data_AF-A0A956LK08-F1
#
_entry.id   AF-A0A956LK08-F1
#
_cell.length_a   1.000
_cell.length_b   1.000
_cell.length_c   1.000
_cell.angle_alpha   90.00
_cell.angle_beta   90.00
_cell.angle_gamma   90.00
#
_symmetry.space_group_name_H-M   'P 1'
#
loop_
_entity.id
_entity.type
_entity.pdbx_description
1 polymer ?
#
loop_
_entity_poly.entity_id
_entity_poly.type
_entity_poly.pdbx_seq_one_letter_code
_entity_poly.pdbx_strand_id
1 'polypeptide(L)'
;LRIDVDGAAPGEPYAIPPDNPFADGALGRPELYAWGLRNPWRFSFDAESGALWAGDVGQNQWEEVNLITRGGNYGWAIKEGSACFGADSCDDAGLIDPVAQYRNHAVASVIAGQVYRGAALPELRGAFIYSDFYSGAIWAVREGEEPALLSESGGRQLTSWAREEDGELLGVRFDGALLRLVAAPPPADEGLPETLSTTGCFDMAASTGAPAGALPYELNVPFWSDGASKRRWLSTPADATVAIAPDGDWQLPIGSVLVKTFELAGAPVETRLLIRHDDGGWAGYSYAWDADGREATLLDRGETRALEGDAGTQSWTFPSRGECDFCHSAAAGYTLGLESAQLARDVTGPDGQVVDQLEALGERLLLVPAPQDPAPLPTADGDAPLEQRARAYLHANCSQCHRPDGPGGRARVDLRYTTPLSEALLCDEPPRAGDLDIPDARLLAPGDPARSLLSARVRSLGTTRMPPVGSTRVDEEGAALLDAWIASLDACPE
;
A
#
# COMPACT_ATOMS: atom_id res chain seq x y z
N LEU A 1 -2.80 1.40 -33.18
CA LEU A 1 -2.74 1.59 -34.65
C LEU A 1 -2.88 0.22 -35.31
N ARG A 2 -3.38 0.16 -36.55
CA ARG A 2 -3.38 -1.05 -37.36
C ARG A 2 -2.90 -0.71 -38.78
N ILE A 3 -1.81 -1.34 -39.19
CA ILE A 3 -1.11 -1.11 -40.45
C ILE A 3 -0.84 -2.47 -41.12
N ASP A 4 -0.65 -2.47 -42.44
CA ASP A 4 -0.24 -3.63 -43.23
C ASP A 4 1.20 -3.45 -43.68
N VAL A 5 2.13 -4.22 -43.10
CA VAL A 5 3.55 -4.14 -43.43
C VAL A 5 3.94 -4.99 -44.64
N ASP A 6 3.07 -5.92 -45.05
CA ASP A 6 3.32 -6.83 -46.18
C ASP A 6 2.73 -6.30 -47.50
N GLY A 7 1.66 -5.50 -47.41
CA GLY A 7 0.95 -4.91 -48.55
C GLY A 7 1.46 -3.54 -49.01
N ALA A 8 2.61 -3.08 -48.52
CA ALA A 8 3.13 -1.74 -48.81
C ALA A 8 3.48 -1.56 -50.31
N ALA A 9 3.12 -0.40 -50.88
CA ALA A 9 3.56 -0.04 -52.22
C ALA A 9 5.07 0.23 -52.26
N PRO A 10 5.76 0.09 -53.42
CA PRO A 10 7.18 0.38 -53.52
C PRO A 10 7.52 1.80 -53.06
N GLY A 11 8.36 1.92 -52.02
CA GLY A 11 8.76 3.20 -51.42
C GLY A 11 7.94 3.63 -50.21
N GLU A 12 6.86 2.91 -49.87
CA GLU A 12 6.07 3.13 -48.65
C GLU A 12 6.48 2.12 -47.56
N PRO A 13 6.49 2.53 -46.28
CA PRO A 13 6.83 1.63 -45.17
C PRO A 13 5.69 0.69 -44.76
N TYR A 14 4.45 0.99 -45.12
CA TYR A 14 3.24 0.20 -44.84
C TYR A 14 2.08 0.62 -45.76
N ALA A 15 1.03 -0.20 -45.82
CA ALA A 15 -0.27 0.13 -46.36
C ALA A 15 -1.33 0.26 -45.26
N ILE A 16 -2.49 0.84 -45.60
CA ILE A 16 -3.66 0.91 -44.73
C ILE A 16 -4.57 -0.27 -45.07
N PRO A 17 -4.87 -1.16 -44.11
CA PRO A 17 -5.88 -2.20 -44.30
C PRO A 17 -7.22 -1.59 -44.73
N PRO A 18 -7.88 -2.11 -45.77
CA PRO A 18 -9.11 -1.52 -46.30
C PRO A 18 -10.29 -1.60 -45.32
N ASP A 19 -10.23 -2.51 -44.35
CA ASP A 19 -11.23 -2.67 -43.29
C ASP A 19 -10.87 -1.89 -42.01
N ASN A 20 -9.86 -1.01 -42.04
CA ASN A 20 -9.63 -0.08 -40.94
C ASN A 20 -10.82 0.86 -40.80
N PRO A 21 -11.23 1.18 -39.55
CA PRO A 21 -12.42 1.98 -39.29
C PRO A 21 -12.32 3.42 -39.84
N PHE A 22 -11.11 3.92 -40.08
CA PHE A 22 -10.84 5.28 -40.58
C PHE A 22 -10.11 5.29 -41.93
N ALA A 23 -10.18 4.18 -42.68
CA ALA A 23 -9.38 4.00 -43.90
C ALA A 23 -9.55 5.11 -44.96
N ASP A 24 -10.69 5.78 -44.98
CA ASP A 24 -10.98 6.90 -45.90
C ASP A 24 -10.42 8.26 -45.44
N GLY A 25 -9.89 8.33 -44.22
CA GLY A 25 -9.37 9.55 -43.61
C GLY A 25 -10.42 10.58 -43.20
N ALA A 26 -11.72 10.28 -43.31
CA ALA A 26 -12.79 11.26 -43.13
C ALA A 26 -13.02 11.65 -41.66
N LEU A 27 -12.81 10.71 -40.74
CA LEU A 27 -13.07 10.87 -39.30
C LEU A 27 -11.80 10.75 -38.43
N GLY A 28 -10.63 10.66 -39.05
CA GLY A 28 -9.36 10.50 -38.33
C GLY A 28 -8.23 10.04 -39.22
N ARG A 29 -7.08 9.73 -38.61
CA ARG A 29 -5.95 9.13 -39.30
C ARG A 29 -6.27 7.69 -39.74
N PRO A 30 -5.97 7.27 -40.99
CA PRO A 30 -6.30 5.94 -41.49
C PRO A 30 -5.72 4.76 -40.70
N GLU A 31 -4.63 4.99 -39.96
CA GLU A 31 -3.95 3.99 -39.14
C GLU A 31 -4.66 3.72 -37.80
N LEU A 32 -5.63 4.55 -37.40
CA LEU A 32 -6.32 4.39 -36.13
C LEU A 32 -7.14 3.09 -36.12
N TYR A 33 -6.92 2.28 -35.08
CA TYR A 33 -7.69 1.05 -34.82
C TYR A 33 -8.75 1.28 -33.75
N ALA A 34 -8.37 1.99 -32.69
CA ALA A 34 -9.19 2.39 -31.56
C ALA A 34 -8.56 3.64 -30.92
N TRP A 35 -9.31 4.35 -30.09
CA TRP A 35 -8.83 5.54 -29.35
C TRP A 35 -9.51 5.67 -27.99
N GLY A 36 -9.20 6.74 -27.25
CA GLY A 36 -9.80 7.01 -25.94
C GLY A 36 -9.13 6.24 -24.81
N LEU A 37 -7.95 5.67 -25.05
CA LEU A 37 -7.09 5.09 -24.01
C LEU A 37 -6.17 6.19 -23.44
N ARG A 38 -5.82 6.10 -22.16
CA ARG A 38 -5.00 7.12 -21.47
C ARG A 38 -3.52 6.76 -21.46
N ASN A 39 -3.19 5.62 -20.87
CA ASN A 39 -1.86 5.06 -20.74
C ASN A 39 -1.91 3.52 -20.75
N PRO A 40 -2.11 2.90 -21.93
CA PRO A 40 -2.22 1.45 -22.08
C PRO A 40 -0.86 0.76 -21.84
N TRP A 41 -0.50 0.55 -20.57
CA TRP A 41 0.74 -0.09 -20.16
C TRP A 41 0.64 -1.61 -20.33
N ARG A 42 1.21 -2.07 -21.45
CA ARG A 42 1.13 -3.45 -21.98
C ARG A 42 -0.25 -3.83 -22.52
N PHE A 43 -0.22 -4.67 -23.53
CA PHE A 43 -1.39 -5.32 -24.11
C PHE A 43 -0.97 -6.68 -24.64
N SER A 44 -1.94 -7.57 -24.85
CA SER A 44 -1.70 -8.87 -25.44
C SER A 44 -2.87 -9.31 -26.32
N PHE A 45 -2.55 -10.15 -27.31
CA PHE A 45 -3.56 -10.85 -28.07
C PHE A 45 -3.73 -12.24 -27.48
N ASP A 46 -4.99 -12.61 -27.24
CA ASP A 46 -5.31 -14.01 -26.95
C ASP A 46 -4.97 -14.88 -28.16
N ALA A 47 -4.17 -15.93 -27.93
CA ALA A 47 -3.70 -16.80 -29.01
C ALA A 47 -4.81 -17.61 -29.68
N GLU A 48 -5.92 -17.87 -28.97
CA GLU A 48 -7.03 -18.65 -29.52
C GLU A 48 -8.06 -17.78 -30.23
N SER A 49 -8.55 -16.70 -29.59
CA SER A 49 -9.61 -15.85 -30.16
C SER A 49 -9.11 -14.67 -30.99
N GLY A 50 -7.84 -14.27 -30.83
CA GLY A 50 -7.33 -13.02 -31.40
C GLY A 50 -7.83 -11.75 -30.71
N ALA A 51 -8.54 -11.87 -29.58
CA ALA A 51 -8.99 -10.74 -28.78
C ALA A 51 -7.81 -9.92 -28.26
N LEU A 52 -7.88 -8.59 -28.40
CA LEU A 52 -6.87 -7.66 -27.91
C LEU A 52 -7.24 -7.16 -26.51
N TRP A 53 -6.43 -7.49 -25.52
CA TRP A 53 -6.60 -7.02 -24.14
C TRP A 53 -5.53 -6.01 -23.78
N ALA A 54 -5.88 -4.96 -23.05
CA ALA A 54 -4.95 -3.94 -22.59
C ALA A 54 -5.23 -3.55 -21.14
N GLY A 55 -4.17 -3.28 -20.38
CA GLY A 55 -4.27 -2.59 -19.10
C GLY A 55 -4.07 -1.10 -19.34
N ASP A 56 -5.04 -0.28 -18.95
CA ASP A 56 -4.99 1.17 -19.11
C ASP A 56 -4.84 1.84 -17.74
N VAL A 57 -3.67 2.45 -17.53
CA VAL A 57 -3.31 3.05 -16.24
C VAL A 57 -3.98 4.40 -16.11
N GLY A 58 -4.84 4.55 -15.11
CA GLY A 58 -5.57 5.77 -14.83
C GLY A 58 -4.69 6.97 -14.53
N GLN A 59 -5.31 8.14 -14.52
CA GLN A 59 -4.70 9.35 -14.01
C GLN A 59 -4.61 9.29 -12.48
N ASN A 60 -5.75 9.15 -11.79
CA ASN A 60 -5.83 9.23 -10.31
C ASN A 60 -7.01 8.45 -9.68
N GLN A 61 -8.00 7.93 -10.43
CA GLN A 61 -9.20 7.33 -9.83
C GLN A 61 -9.33 5.82 -10.04
N TRP A 62 -9.07 5.34 -11.26
CA TRP A 62 -9.35 3.95 -11.63
C TRP A 62 -8.23 3.38 -12.48
N GLU A 63 -7.86 2.14 -12.21
CA GLU A 63 -7.05 1.31 -13.10
C GLU A 63 -7.97 0.39 -13.90
N GLU A 64 -7.69 0.18 -15.17
CA GLU A 64 -8.64 -0.41 -16.12
C GLU A 64 -8.05 -1.59 -16.90
N VAL A 65 -8.89 -2.59 -17.18
CA VAL A 65 -8.63 -3.66 -18.15
C VAL A 65 -9.66 -3.55 -19.26
N ASN A 66 -9.18 -3.33 -20.48
CA ASN A 66 -9.99 -3.09 -21.65
C ASN A 66 -9.87 -4.23 -22.67
N LEU A 67 -11.02 -4.66 -23.21
CA LEU A 67 -11.09 -5.52 -24.39
C LEU A 67 -11.20 -4.62 -25.64
N ILE A 68 -10.08 -4.44 -26.34
CA ILE A 68 -9.94 -3.47 -27.42
C ILE A 68 -10.55 -3.97 -28.73
N THR A 69 -11.68 -3.40 -29.10
CA THR A 69 -12.39 -3.65 -30.36
C THR A 69 -12.06 -2.62 -31.44
N ARG A 70 -12.20 -3.04 -32.71
CA ARG A 70 -12.01 -2.20 -33.89
C ARG A 70 -13.02 -1.06 -33.93
N GLY A 71 -12.53 0.18 -33.98
CA GLY A 71 -13.33 1.41 -33.96
C GLY A 71 -13.78 1.83 -32.56
N GLY A 72 -13.36 1.12 -31.51
CA GLY A 72 -13.75 1.40 -30.14
C GLY A 72 -13.18 2.72 -29.61
N ASN A 73 -13.97 3.39 -28.77
CA ASN A 73 -13.62 4.60 -28.04
C ASN A 73 -13.71 4.34 -26.53
N TYR A 74 -12.57 4.34 -25.83
CA TYR A 74 -12.49 4.06 -24.39
C TYR A 74 -12.62 5.32 -23.52
N GLY A 75 -12.97 6.45 -24.13
CA GLY A 75 -13.54 7.58 -23.40
C GLY A 75 -12.57 8.54 -22.74
N TRP A 76 -11.26 8.29 -22.67
CA TRP A 76 -10.31 9.28 -22.12
C TRP A 76 -10.29 10.57 -22.97
N ALA A 77 -10.40 11.78 -22.40
CA ALA A 77 -10.45 12.14 -20.97
C ALA A 77 -11.86 12.51 -20.45
N ILE A 78 -12.93 12.01 -21.09
CA ILE A 78 -14.32 12.15 -20.64
C ILE A 78 -14.60 11.19 -19.47
N LYS A 79 -14.11 9.95 -19.56
CA LYS A 79 -14.23 8.92 -18.53
C LYS A 79 -12.86 8.42 -18.06
N GLU A 80 -12.85 7.94 -16.82
CA GLU A 80 -11.77 7.17 -16.20
C GLU A 80 -12.45 6.00 -15.48
N GLY A 81 -12.22 4.77 -15.94
CA GLY A 81 -13.10 3.67 -15.62
C GLY A 81 -14.52 3.91 -16.16
N SER A 82 -15.50 3.40 -15.44
CA SER A 82 -16.92 3.65 -15.71
C SER A 82 -17.41 5.03 -15.24
N ALA A 83 -16.54 5.85 -14.62
CA ALA A 83 -16.91 7.13 -14.01
C ALA A 83 -16.53 8.33 -14.91
N CYS A 84 -17.28 9.43 -14.78
CA CYS A 84 -16.94 10.69 -15.44
C CYS A 84 -15.69 11.31 -14.82
N PHE A 85 -14.75 11.75 -15.66
CA PHE A 85 -13.49 12.33 -15.22
C PHE A 85 -13.63 13.85 -15.04
N GLY A 86 -13.33 14.34 -13.83
CA GLY A 86 -13.33 15.77 -13.52
C GLY A 86 -14.70 16.46 -13.48
N ALA A 87 -15.80 15.69 -13.48
CA ALA A 87 -17.17 16.21 -13.42
C ALA A 87 -18.14 15.18 -12.83
N ASP A 88 -19.27 15.66 -12.27
CA ASP A 88 -20.33 14.79 -11.72
C ASP A 88 -21.11 14.03 -12.81
N SER A 89 -21.09 14.53 -14.05
CA SER A 89 -21.74 13.89 -15.21
C SER A 89 -21.02 14.25 -16.50
N CYS A 90 -21.17 13.40 -17.51
CA CYS A 90 -20.51 13.50 -18.80
C CYS A 90 -21.36 12.81 -19.88
N ASP A 91 -21.12 13.15 -21.15
CA ASP A 91 -21.74 12.44 -22.28
C ASP A 91 -20.94 11.15 -22.53
N ASP A 92 -21.55 10.01 -22.20
CA ASP A 92 -20.96 8.68 -22.37
C ASP A 92 -21.44 7.97 -23.64
N ALA A 93 -22.19 8.66 -24.50
CA ALA A 93 -22.74 8.06 -25.71
C ALA A 93 -21.62 7.55 -26.64
N GLY A 94 -21.62 6.23 -26.88
CA GLY A 94 -20.65 5.58 -27.76
C GLY A 94 -19.27 5.36 -27.13
N LEU A 95 -19.12 5.58 -25.82
CA LEU A 95 -17.93 5.19 -25.07
C LEU A 95 -18.06 3.73 -24.61
N ILE A 96 -16.93 3.03 -24.53
CA ILE A 96 -16.84 1.64 -24.12
C ILE A 96 -16.22 1.58 -22.73
N ASP A 97 -16.94 0.97 -21.79
CA ASP A 97 -16.48 0.74 -20.43
C ASP A 97 -15.46 -0.40 -20.36
N PRO A 98 -14.55 -0.37 -19.38
CA PRO A 98 -13.58 -1.45 -19.18
C PRO A 98 -14.28 -2.75 -18.74
N VAL A 99 -13.65 -3.87 -19.06
CA VAL A 99 -14.09 -5.21 -18.61
C VAL A 99 -13.85 -5.40 -17.12
N ALA A 100 -12.77 -4.81 -16.59
CA ALA A 100 -12.50 -4.77 -15.16
C ALA A 100 -11.92 -3.42 -14.78
N GLN A 101 -12.21 -2.98 -13.55
CA GLN A 101 -11.60 -1.78 -12.99
C GLN A 101 -11.44 -1.92 -11.48
N TYR A 102 -10.46 -1.22 -10.91
CA TYR A 102 -10.29 -1.12 -9.48
C TYR A 102 -9.78 0.27 -9.09
N ARG A 103 -10.08 0.68 -7.85
CA ARG A 103 -9.85 2.05 -7.40
C ARG A 103 -8.35 2.29 -7.19
N ASN A 104 -7.86 3.43 -7.66
CA ASN A 104 -6.50 3.86 -7.42
C ASN A 104 -6.40 4.46 -6.01
N HIS A 105 -5.79 3.72 -5.08
CA HIS A 105 -5.52 4.15 -3.71
C HIS A 105 -4.18 4.91 -3.61
N ALA A 106 -4.03 5.97 -4.41
CA ALA A 106 -2.85 6.83 -4.57
C ALA A 106 -1.61 6.22 -5.25
N VAL A 107 -1.35 4.92 -5.08
CA VAL A 107 -0.30 4.17 -5.80
C VAL A 107 -0.87 2.87 -6.35
N ALA A 108 -1.34 2.95 -7.59
CA ALA A 108 -1.77 1.82 -8.37
C ALA A 108 -1.19 1.94 -9.79
N SER A 109 -1.01 0.80 -10.43
CA SER A 109 -0.64 0.70 -11.84
C SER A 109 -1.00 -0.69 -12.32
N VAL A 110 -2.07 -0.79 -13.11
CA VAL A 110 -2.43 -2.07 -13.74
C VAL A 110 -1.32 -2.53 -14.67
N ILE A 111 -1.04 -3.83 -14.60
CA ILE A 111 -0.08 -4.55 -15.43
C ILE A 111 -0.88 -5.60 -16.18
N ALA A 112 -1.15 -5.29 -17.45
CA ALA A 112 -1.86 -6.19 -18.33
C ALA A 112 -1.08 -7.51 -18.48
N GLY A 113 -1.75 -8.63 -18.27
CA GLY A 113 -1.18 -9.94 -18.52
C GLY A 113 -1.66 -10.55 -19.82
N GLN A 114 -2.06 -11.82 -19.75
CA GLN A 114 -2.48 -12.61 -20.91
C GLN A 114 -3.67 -13.48 -20.54
N VAL A 115 -4.44 -13.89 -21.56
CA VAL A 115 -5.43 -14.94 -21.38
C VAL A 115 -4.71 -16.26 -21.08
N TYR A 116 -5.02 -16.87 -19.93
CA TYR A 116 -4.40 -18.12 -19.51
C TYR A 116 -4.90 -19.28 -20.38
N ARG A 117 -3.97 -20.02 -20.98
CA ARG A 117 -4.25 -21.15 -21.88
C ARG A 117 -3.58 -22.46 -21.46
N GLY A 118 -2.81 -22.43 -20.37
CA GLY A 118 -2.12 -23.57 -19.79
C GLY A 118 -3.05 -24.65 -19.26
N ALA A 119 -2.45 -25.79 -18.92
CA ALA A 119 -3.15 -26.98 -18.44
C ALA A 119 -2.99 -27.19 -16.93
N ALA A 120 -2.02 -26.54 -16.29
CA ALA A 120 -1.76 -26.71 -14.86
C ALA A 120 -2.87 -26.11 -13.97
N LEU A 121 -3.53 -25.04 -14.43
CA LEU A 121 -4.60 -24.32 -13.72
C LEU A 121 -5.88 -24.30 -14.57
N PRO A 122 -6.58 -25.45 -14.71
CA PRO A 122 -7.72 -25.58 -15.63
C PRO A 122 -8.85 -24.59 -15.35
N GLU A 123 -9.05 -24.18 -14.10
CA GLU A 123 -10.03 -23.19 -13.66
C GLU A 123 -9.76 -21.78 -14.18
N LEU A 124 -8.51 -21.46 -14.52
CA LEU A 124 -8.13 -20.16 -15.08
C LEU A 124 -8.19 -20.14 -16.61
N ARG A 125 -8.39 -21.28 -17.26
CA ARG A 125 -8.37 -21.35 -18.73
C ARG A 125 -9.41 -20.40 -19.32
N GLY A 126 -8.96 -19.55 -20.24
CA GLY A 126 -9.77 -18.51 -20.88
C GLY A 126 -9.97 -17.22 -20.07
N ALA A 127 -9.48 -17.13 -18.83
CA ALA A 127 -9.48 -15.89 -18.08
C ALA A 127 -8.28 -15.01 -18.44
N PHE A 128 -8.49 -13.70 -18.54
CA PHE A 128 -7.43 -12.71 -18.66
C PHE A 128 -6.81 -12.47 -17.29
N ILE A 129 -5.52 -12.77 -17.17
CA ILE A 129 -4.75 -12.55 -15.94
C ILE A 129 -4.14 -11.15 -15.98
N TYR A 130 -4.25 -10.41 -14.88
CA TYR A 130 -3.63 -9.11 -14.72
C TYR A 130 -3.23 -8.88 -13.26
N SER A 131 -2.39 -7.88 -13.02
CA SER A 131 -1.91 -7.56 -11.67
C SER A 131 -1.77 -6.07 -11.46
N ASP A 132 -1.54 -5.66 -10.23
CA ASP A 132 -1.13 -4.29 -9.89
C ASP A 132 0.35 -4.26 -9.49
N PHE A 133 1.09 -3.27 -9.99
CA PHE A 133 2.53 -3.12 -9.70
C PHE A 133 2.82 -2.92 -8.20
N TYR A 134 1.99 -2.16 -7.49
CA TYR A 134 2.25 -1.70 -6.13
C TYR A 134 1.68 -2.65 -5.08
N SER A 135 0.39 -2.97 -5.16
CA SER A 135 -0.24 -3.90 -4.21
C SER A 135 0.25 -5.33 -4.42
N GLY A 136 0.59 -5.68 -5.67
CA GLY A 136 0.93 -7.05 -6.04
C GLY A 136 -0.27 -7.96 -6.13
N ALA A 137 -1.49 -7.45 -6.05
CA ALA A 137 -2.66 -8.25 -6.27
C ALA A 137 -2.70 -8.79 -7.71
N ILE A 138 -3.18 -10.02 -7.87
CA ILE A 138 -3.34 -10.73 -9.13
C ILE A 138 -4.81 -11.09 -9.26
N TRP A 139 -5.39 -10.81 -10.42
CA TRP A 139 -6.79 -11.11 -10.73
C TRP A 139 -6.90 -11.91 -12.01
N ALA A 140 -8.04 -12.59 -12.13
CA ALA A 140 -8.54 -13.18 -13.35
C ALA A 140 -9.89 -12.55 -13.69
N VAL A 141 -10.13 -12.22 -14.95
CA VAL A 141 -11.44 -11.78 -15.42
C VAL A 141 -11.80 -12.44 -16.74
N ARG A 142 -13.07 -12.73 -16.95
CA ARG A 142 -13.65 -13.09 -18.24
C ARG A 142 -14.65 -12.02 -18.65
N GLU A 143 -14.85 -11.85 -19.96
CA GLU A 143 -15.84 -10.91 -20.45
C GLU A 143 -17.23 -11.26 -19.89
N GLY A 144 -17.88 -10.28 -19.26
CA GLY A 144 -19.20 -10.45 -18.62
C GLY A 144 -19.18 -11.09 -17.24
N GLU A 145 -18.02 -11.38 -16.67
CA GLU A 145 -17.85 -11.89 -15.31
C GLU A 145 -17.21 -10.82 -14.41
N GLU A 146 -17.53 -10.86 -13.11
CA GLU A 146 -16.82 -10.06 -12.11
C GLU A 146 -15.37 -10.56 -11.97
N PRO A 147 -14.40 -9.65 -11.79
CA PRO A 147 -13.01 -10.06 -11.56
C PRO A 147 -12.85 -10.90 -10.30
N ALA A 148 -12.19 -12.05 -10.45
CA ALA A 148 -11.80 -12.91 -9.35
C ALA A 148 -10.39 -12.55 -8.87
N LEU A 149 -10.26 -12.22 -7.58
CA LEU A 149 -8.96 -12.05 -6.94
C LEU A 149 -8.30 -13.41 -6.73
N LEU A 150 -7.12 -13.60 -7.32
CA LEU A 150 -6.34 -14.84 -7.22
C LEU A 150 -5.28 -14.77 -6.11
N SER A 151 -4.70 -13.60 -5.90
CA SER A 151 -3.70 -13.36 -4.86
C SER A 151 -3.74 -11.89 -4.47
N GLU A 152 -3.59 -11.57 -3.18
CA GLU A 152 -3.55 -10.18 -2.70
C GLU A 152 -2.17 -9.52 -2.86
N SER A 153 -1.09 -10.30 -2.91
CA SER A 153 0.29 -9.76 -2.92
C SER A 153 1.31 -10.55 -3.75
N GLY A 154 0.89 -11.67 -4.38
CA GLY A 154 1.80 -12.57 -5.10
C GLY A 154 2.47 -11.98 -6.36
N GLY A 155 1.99 -10.85 -6.86
CA GLY A 155 2.43 -10.16 -8.07
C GLY A 155 3.17 -8.84 -7.83
N ARG A 156 3.75 -8.63 -6.65
CA ARG A 156 4.39 -7.34 -6.30
C ARG A 156 5.54 -7.01 -7.26
N GLN A 157 5.55 -5.77 -7.75
CA GLN A 157 6.52 -5.24 -8.71
C GLN A 157 6.59 -6.02 -10.04
N LEU A 158 5.54 -6.76 -10.42
CA LEU A 158 5.44 -7.29 -11.77
C LEU A 158 5.34 -6.13 -12.77
N THR A 159 6.10 -6.22 -13.85
CA THR A 159 6.14 -5.21 -14.93
C THR A 159 5.55 -5.72 -16.23
N SER A 160 5.40 -7.05 -16.34
CA SER A 160 4.85 -7.73 -17.50
C SER A 160 4.49 -9.17 -17.15
N TRP A 161 3.70 -9.81 -18.01
CA TRP A 161 3.46 -11.24 -18.02
C TRP A 161 3.94 -11.85 -19.34
N ALA A 162 4.76 -12.87 -19.25
CA ALA A 162 5.17 -13.70 -20.36
C ALA A 162 4.32 -14.96 -20.42
N ARG A 163 4.14 -15.48 -21.64
CA ARG A 163 3.47 -16.76 -21.90
C ARG A 163 4.51 -17.73 -22.45
N GLU A 164 4.50 -18.93 -21.90
CA GLU A 164 5.31 -20.05 -22.38
C GLU A 164 4.61 -20.78 -23.54
N GLU A 165 5.34 -21.67 -24.23
CA GLU A 165 4.82 -22.39 -25.39
C GLU A 165 3.62 -23.30 -25.03
N ASP A 166 3.59 -23.81 -23.81
CA ASP A 166 2.53 -24.65 -23.25
C ASP A 166 1.32 -23.84 -22.73
N GLY A 167 1.36 -22.51 -22.83
CA GLY A 167 0.29 -21.63 -22.38
C GLY A 167 0.34 -21.28 -20.89
N GLU A 168 1.33 -21.77 -20.15
CA GLU A 168 1.60 -21.35 -18.78
C GLU A 168 2.14 -19.90 -18.74
N LEU A 169 1.99 -19.24 -17.59
CA LEU A 169 2.34 -17.82 -17.45
C LEU A 169 3.49 -17.61 -16.47
N LEU A 170 4.36 -16.68 -16.84
CA LEU A 170 5.43 -16.15 -15.99
C LEU A 170 5.20 -14.66 -15.73
N GLY A 171 5.24 -14.23 -14.48
CA GLY A 171 5.40 -12.83 -14.12
C GLY A 171 6.85 -12.38 -14.27
N VAL A 172 7.06 -11.19 -14.84
CA VAL A 172 8.37 -10.55 -14.96
C VAL A 172 8.47 -9.42 -13.93
N ARG A 173 9.31 -9.60 -12.91
CA ARG A 173 9.47 -8.63 -11.83
C ARG A 173 10.46 -7.53 -12.21
N PHE A 174 10.29 -6.34 -11.62
CA PHE A 174 11.09 -5.14 -11.91
C PHE A 174 12.59 -5.33 -11.69
N ASP A 175 12.99 -6.21 -10.77
CA ASP A 175 14.38 -6.58 -10.49
C ASP A 175 14.96 -7.62 -11.48
N GLY A 176 14.17 -8.05 -12.47
CA GLY A 176 14.56 -9.03 -13.49
C GLY A 176 14.23 -10.49 -13.14
N ALA A 177 13.61 -10.76 -11.99
CA ALA A 177 13.18 -12.13 -11.67
C ALA A 177 12.01 -12.60 -12.55
N LEU A 178 11.98 -13.90 -12.86
CA LEU A 178 10.85 -14.57 -13.51
C LEU A 178 10.15 -15.48 -12.50
N LEU A 179 8.84 -15.28 -12.34
CA LEU A 179 8.01 -15.99 -11.37
C LEU A 179 6.94 -16.80 -12.11
N ARG A 180 6.86 -18.10 -11.90
CA ARG A 180 5.80 -18.93 -12.51
C ARG A 180 4.50 -18.78 -11.73
N LEU A 181 3.39 -18.59 -12.44
CA LEU A 181 2.06 -18.69 -11.85
C LEU A 181 1.76 -20.15 -11.55
N VAL A 182 1.52 -20.46 -10.28
CA VAL A 182 1.20 -21.81 -9.80
C VAL A 182 0.04 -21.73 -8.82
N ALA A 183 -0.70 -22.83 -8.67
CA ALA A 183 -1.66 -22.95 -7.58
C ALA A 183 -0.89 -22.87 -6.27
N ALA A 184 -1.35 -22.03 -5.35
CA ALA A 184 -0.90 -22.13 -3.97
C ALA A 184 -1.23 -23.55 -3.47
N PRO A 185 -0.34 -24.21 -2.71
CA PRO A 185 -0.76 -25.38 -1.97
C PRO A 185 -2.00 -25.00 -1.16
N PRO A 186 -3.00 -25.91 -1.02
CA PRO A 186 -4.10 -25.64 -0.12
C PRO A 186 -3.50 -25.22 1.22
N PRO A 187 -4.02 -24.15 1.86
CA PRO A 187 -3.54 -23.77 3.16
C PRO A 187 -3.52 -25.03 4.00
N ALA A 188 -2.37 -25.35 4.60
CA ALA A 188 -2.37 -26.36 5.64
C ALA A 188 -3.44 -25.91 6.64
N ASP A 189 -4.46 -26.76 6.90
CA ASP A 189 -5.45 -26.53 7.95
C ASP A 189 -4.72 -25.92 9.16
N GLU A 190 -5.04 -24.72 9.66
CA GLU A 190 -6.31 -24.03 9.76
C GLU A 190 -6.15 -22.56 9.32
N GLY A 191 -7.14 -22.00 8.60
CA GLY A 191 -7.24 -20.54 8.50
C GLY A 191 -7.28 -19.94 9.91
N LEU A 192 -6.80 -18.70 10.08
CA LEU A 192 -6.93 -18.05 11.38
C LEU A 192 -8.38 -18.16 11.89
N PRO A 193 -8.59 -18.41 13.19
CA PRO A 193 -9.94 -18.56 13.71
C PRO A 193 -10.83 -17.37 13.37
N GLU A 194 -12.10 -17.65 13.03
CA GLU A 194 -13.06 -16.62 12.61
C GLU A 194 -13.26 -15.55 13.69
N THR A 195 -13.17 -15.92 14.97
CA THR A 195 -13.32 -15.01 16.09
C THR A 195 -12.02 -14.76 16.82
N LEU A 196 -11.82 -13.52 17.27
CA LEU A 196 -10.60 -13.13 17.96
C LEU A 196 -10.40 -13.91 19.27
N SER A 197 -11.49 -14.17 20.01
CA SER A 197 -11.45 -14.93 21.27
C SER A 197 -10.92 -16.37 21.12
N THR A 198 -10.99 -16.95 19.92
CA THR A 198 -10.53 -18.32 19.65
C THR A 198 -9.09 -18.38 19.13
N THR A 199 -8.48 -17.24 18.81
CA THR A 199 -7.09 -17.15 18.34
C THR A 199 -6.04 -17.44 19.42
N GLY A 200 -6.41 -17.28 20.71
CA GLY A 200 -5.46 -17.26 21.82
C GLY A 200 -4.52 -16.03 21.84
N CYS A 201 -4.63 -15.13 20.87
CA CYS A 201 -3.83 -13.90 20.77
C CYS A 201 -4.44 -12.74 21.57
N PHE A 202 -5.67 -12.91 22.08
CA PHE A 202 -6.40 -11.93 22.87
C PHE A 202 -7.13 -12.64 24.01
N ASP A 203 -7.06 -12.08 25.22
CA ASP A 203 -7.79 -12.56 26.39
C ASP A 203 -8.93 -11.59 26.74
N MET A 204 -10.17 -12.02 26.48
CA MET A 204 -11.39 -11.25 26.74
C MET A 204 -11.62 -10.96 28.23
N ALA A 205 -11.02 -11.73 29.13
CA ALA A 205 -11.12 -11.53 30.57
C ALA A 205 -10.06 -10.56 31.11
N ALA A 206 -8.98 -10.34 30.36
CA ALA A 206 -7.92 -9.41 30.75
C ALA A 206 -8.34 -7.97 30.44
N SER A 207 -8.16 -7.06 31.41
CA SER A 207 -8.43 -5.62 31.20
C SER A 207 -7.55 -5.02 30.09
N THR A 208 -6.34 -5.57 29.89
CA THR A 208 -5.41 -5.18 28.84
C THR A 208 -5.67 -5.89 27.51
N GLY A 209 -6.51 -6.93 27.49
CA GLY A 209 -6.67 -7.83 26.34
C GLY A 209 -5.48 -8.75 26.07
N ALA A 210 -4.34 -8.54 26.73
CA ALA A 210 -3.13 -9.31 26.51
C ALA A 210 -3.20 -10.67 27.23
N PRO A 211 -3.07 -11.80 26.52
CA PRO A 211 -3.07 -13.12 27.14
C PRO A 211 -1.80 -13.35 27.97
N ALA A 212 -1.85 -14.33 28.88
CA ALA A 212 -0.71 -14.70 29.71
C ALA A 212 0.52 -15.07 28.84
N GLY A 213 1.65 -14.43 29.11
CA GLY A 213 2.90 -14.64 28.36
C GLY A 213 3.13 -13.63 27.25
N ALA A 214 2.08 -12.94 26.76
CA ALA A 214 2.25 -11.80 25.88
C ALA A 214 2.97 -10.65 26.61
N LEU A 215 3.73 -9.88 25.83
CA LEU A 215 4.56 -8.78 26.32
C LEU A 215 4.00 -7.45 25.81
N PRO A 216 3.27 -6.69 26.65
CA PRO A 216 2.81 -5.36 26.31
C PRO A 216 3.97 -4.42 26.03
N TYR A 217 3.78 -3.48 25.10
CA TYR A 217 4.76 -2.44 24.84
C TYR A 217 4.10 -1.13 24.34
N GLU A 218 4.78 -0.03 24.61
CA GLU A 218 4.45 1.32 24.18
C GLU A 218 5.55 1.89 23.29
N LEU A 219 5.16 2.86 22.45
CA LEU A 219 6.05 3.54 21.51
C LEU A 219 6.20 5.00 21.93
N ASN A 220 7.40 5.58 21.76
CA ASN A 220 7.62 7.01 21.94
C ASN A 220 6.78 7.85 20.96
N VAL A 221 6.81 7.50 19.68
CA VAL A 221 6.07 8.18 18.62
C VAL A 221 5.19 7.17 17.88
N PRO A 222 3.93 6.95 18.30
CA PRO A 222 3.06 5.99 17.63
C PRO A 222 2.61 6.51 16.27
N PHE A 223 2.43 5.60 15.29
CA PHE A 223 1.71 5.91 14.06
C PHE A 223 0.32 6.47 14.37
N TRP A 224 -0.02 7.61 13.76
CA TRP A 224 -1.30 8.27 13.92
C TRP A 224 -2.39 7.57 13.09
N SER A 225 -3.60 7.44 13.64
CA SER A 225 -4.70 6.72 12.96
C SER A 225 -6.05 7.29 13.36
N ASP A 226 -6.39 8.46 12.81
CA ASP A 226 -7.69 9.13 13.00
C ASP A 226 -8.09 9.30 14.47
N GLY A 227 -7.12 9.65 15.32
CA GLY A 227 -7.33 9.85 16.76
C GLY A 227 -7.44 8.56 17.59
N ALA A 228 -7.36 7.37 16.99
CA ALA A 228 -7.46 6.12 17.73
C ALA A 228 -6.28 5.92 18.69
N SER A 229 -6.61 5.64 19.95
CA SER A 229 -5.65 5.11 20.92
C SER A 229 -5.34 3.65 20.59
N LYS A 230 -4.19 3.15 21.06
CA LYS A 230 -3.64 1.87 20.61
C LYS A 230 -3.00 1.11 21.75
N ARG A 231 -3.47 -0.10 22.01
CA ARG A 231 -2.79 -1.09 22.87
C ARG A 231 -2.04 -2.09 22.02
N ARG A 232 -0.86 -2.52 22.49
CA ARG A 232 0.01 -3.44 21.75
C ARG A 232 0.64 -4.47 22.67
N TRP A 233 0.85 -5.65 22.13
CA TRP A 233 1.71 -6.66 22.73
C TRP A 233 2.34 -7.52 21.66
N LEU A 234 3.45 -8.16 22.02
CA LEU A 234 4.12 -9.14 21.18
C LEU A 234 4.15 -10.51 21.88
N SER A 235 4.19 -11.56 21.08
CA SER A 235 4.44 -12.93 21.51
C SER A 235 5.46 -13.56 20.59
N THR A 236 6.43 -14.28 21.15
CA THR A 236 7.43 -15.06 20.40
C THR A 236 7.38 -16.51 20.85
N PRO A 237 7.82 -17.47 20.02
CA PRO A 237 8.06 -18.83 20.49
C PRO A 237 9.04 -18.81 21.67
N ALA A 238 8.86 -19.76 22.59
CA ALA A 238 9.76 -19.93 23.73
C ALA A 238 11.20 -20.17 23.24
N ASP A 239 12.17 -19.60 23.96
CA ASP A 239 13.61 -19.73 23.71
C ASP A 239 14.08 -19.26 22.33
N ALA A 240 13.23 -18.59 21.55
CA ALA A 240 13.60 -18.05 20.25
C ALA A 240 14.35 -16.71 20.40
N THR A 241 15.39 -16.52 19.59
CA THR A 241 16.16 -15.28 19.56
C THR A 241 15.41 -14.19 18.79
N VAL A 242 15.39 -12.99 19.35
CA VAL A 242 15.01 -11.76 18.65
C VAL A 242 16.30 -11.02 18.31
N ALA A 243 16.58 -10.86 17.02
CA ALA A 243 17.78 -10.14 16.59
C ALA A 243 17.51 -8.63 16.56
N ILE A 244 18.44 -7.83 17.08
CA ILE A 244 18.41 -6.36 16.94
C ILE A 244 19.35 -5.99 15.80
N ALA A 245 18.80 -5.41 14.74
CA ALA A 245 19.57 -4.97 13.59
C ALA A 245 20.43 -3.75 13.92
N PRO A 246 21.48 -3.45 13.13
CA PRO A 246 22.37 -2.30 13.39
C PRO A 246 21.67 -0.93 13.43
N ASP A 247 20.53 -0.79 12.75
CA ASP A 247 19.67 0.40 12.78
C ASP A 247 18.69 0.41 13.97
N GLY A 248 18.71 -0.62 14.81
CA GLY A 248 17.89 -0.73 16.01
C GLY A 248 16.57 -1.47 15.83
N ASP A 249 16.22 -1.89 14.60
CA ASP A 249 14.99 -2.64 14.30
C ASP A 249 15.03 -4.05 14.88
N TRP A 250 13.92 -4.50 15.47
CA TRP A 250 13.80 -5.83 16.06
C TRP A 250 13.25 -6.84 15.03
N GLN A 251 14.05 -7.85 14.75
CA GLN A 251 13.73 -8.96 13.87
C GLN A 251 13.20 -10.15 14.67
N LEU A 252 11.88 -10.28 14.69
CA LEU A 252 11.19 -11.31 15.44
C LEU A 252 11.28 -12.68 14.75
N PRO A 253 11.45 -13.79 15.48
CA PRO A 253 11.56 -15.15 14.92
C PRO A 253 10.24 -15.64 14.27
N ILE A 254 10.34 -16.68 13.44
CA ILE A 254 9.16 -17.39 12.89
C ILE A 254 8.23 -17.82 14.03
N GLY A 255 6.92 -17.71 13.82
CA GLY A 255 5.90 -17.97 14.84
C GLY A 255 5.61 -16.79 15.77
N SER A 256 6.24 -15.63 15.56
CA SER A 256 5.95 -14.44 16.35
C SER A 256 4.65 -13.77 15.91
N VAL A 257 3.93 -13.19 16.88
CA VAL A 257 2.67 -12.47 16.66
C VAL A 257 2.76 -11.09 17.30
N LEU A 258 2.46 -10.06 16.52
CA LEU A 258 2.24 -8.70 17.00
C LEU A 258 0.76 -8.40 16.98
N VAL A 259 0.25 -7.93 18.12
CA VAL A 259 -1.14 -7.58 18.28
C VAL A 259 -1.25 -6.09 18.51
N LYS A 260 -2.17 -5.45 17.79
CA LYS A 260 -2.49 -4.04 17.94
C LYS A 260 -4.00 -3.87 17.97
N THR A 261 -4.53 -3.38 19.09
CA THR A 261 -5.95 -3.06 19.23
C THR A 261 -6.12 -1.54 19.16
N PHE A 262 -6.99 -1.10 18.26
CA PHE A 262 -7.37 0.29 18.05
C PHE A 262 -8.67 0.58 18.78
N GLU A 263 -8.71 1.73 19.46
CA GLU A 263 -9.88 2.17 20.22
C GLU A 263 -10.30 3.57 19.79
N LEU A 264 -11.61 3.75 19.69
CA LEU A 264 -12.26 5.03 19.44
C LEU A 264 -13.26 5.28 20.57
N ALA A 265 -13.29 6.48 21.13
CA ALA A 265 -14.17 6.80 22.27
C ALA A 265 -14.02 5.82 23.46
N GLY A 266 -12.82 5.26 23.64
CA GLY A 266 -12.51 4.28 24.69
C GLY A 266 -13.04 2.86 24.46
N ALA A 267 -13.60 2.56 23.29
CA ALA A 267 -14.09 1.23 22.93
C ALA A 267 -13.23 0.60 21.82
N PRO A 268 -12.96 -0.71 21.85
CA PRO A 268 -12.22 -1.38 20.79
C PRO A 268 -13.05 -1.42 19.51
N VAL A 269 -12.43 -1.07 18.39
CA VAL A 269 -13.06 -1.09 17.06
C VAL A 269 -12.39 -2.07 16.12
N GLU A 270 -11.08 -2.27 16.29
CA GLU A 270 -10.29 -3.17 15.45
C GLU A 270 -9.16 -3.81 16.27
N THR A 271 -8.91 -5.10 16.07
CA THR A 271 -7.65 -5.74 16.48
C THR A 271 -6.95 -6.29 15.24
N ARG A 272 -5.68 -5.89 15.06
CA ARG A 272 -4.82 -6.41 14.00
C ARG A 272 -3.82 -7.41 14.58
N LEU A 273 -3.69 -8.55 13.91
CA LEU A 273 -2.61 -9.51 14.11
C LEU A 273 -1.63 -9.38 12.94
N LEU A 274 -0.36 -9.18 13.23
CA LEU A 274 0.73 -9.32 12.26
C LEU A 274 1.55 -10.55 12.65
N ILE A 275 1.51 -11.57 11.80
CA ILE A 275 2.04 -12.91 12.12
C ILE A 275 3.23 -13.20 11.22
N ARG A 276 4.32 -13.70 11.81
CA ARG A 276 5.43 -14.28 11.07
C ARG A 276 5.21 -15.78 10.89
N HIS A 277 4.90 -16.20 9.68
CA HIS A 277 4.52 -17.58 9.35
C HIS A 277 5.72 -18.52 9.19
N ASP A 278 5.44 -19.82 9.14
CA ASP A 278 6.44 -20.90 9.06
C ASP A 278 7.28 -20.86 7.79
N ASP A 279 6.76 -20.26 6.71
CA ASP A 279 7.50 -20.01 5.47
C ASP A 279 8.46 -18.81 5.57
N GLY A 280 8.50 -18.14 6.72
CA GLY A 280 9.29 -16.94 6.99
C GLY A 280 8.62 -15.63 6.57
N GLY A 281 7.46 -15.70 5.90
CA GLY A 281 6.67 -14.57 5.46
C GLY A 281 5.92 -13.87 6.59
N TRP A 282 5.42 -12.67 6.30
CA TRP A 282 4.57 -11.90 7.20
C TRP A 282 3.19 -11.73 6.59
N ALA A 283 2.15 -11.78 7.42
CA ALA A 283 0.80 -11.44 6.98
C ALA A 283 0.04 -10.68 8.07
N GLY A 284 -0.72 -9.67 7.65
CA GLY A 284 -1.62 -8.89 8.49
C GLY A 284 -3.05 -9.38 8.42
N TYR A 285 -3.75 -9.38 9.56
CA TYR A 285 -5.13 -9.83 9.69
C TYR A 285 -5.91 -8.84 10.53
N SER A 286 -7.02 -8.33 10.00
CA SER A 286 -7.91 -7.40 10.70
C SER A 286 -9.14 -8.11 11.25
N TYR A 287 -9.38 -7.95 12.55
CA TYR A 287 -10.60 -8.35 13.23
C TYR A 287 -11.42 -7.11 13.56
N ALA A 288 -12.68 -7.08 13.12
CA ALA A 288 -13.60 -5.99 13.42
C ALA A 288 -14.43 -6.33 14.66
N TRP A 289 -14.41 -5.45 15.66
CA TRP A 289 -15.20 -5.60 16.86
C TRP A 289 -16.69 -5.37 16.59
N ASP A 290 -17.54 -6.10 17.32
CA ASP A 290 -18.97 -5.82 17.36
C ASP A 290 -19.27 -4.51 18.12
N ALA A 291 -20.47 -3.96 17.92
CA ALA A 291 -20.85 -2.67 18.52
C ALA A 291 -20.90 -2.70 20.07
N ASP A 292 -21.03 -3.89 20.65
CA ASP A 292 -21.09 -4.09 22.10
C ASP A 292 -19.70 -4.33 22.71
N GLY A 293 -18.64 -4.42 21.89
CA GLY A 293 -17.26 -4.69 22.31
C GLY A 293 -17.05 -6.08 22.93
N ARG A 294 -17.85 -7.09 22.56
CA ARG A 294 -17.79 -8.43 23.17
C ARG A 294 -17.07 -9.48 22.35
N GLU A 295 -16.91 -9.26 21.06
CA GLU A 295 -16.19 -10.16 20.17
C GLU A 295 -15.68 -9.37 18.95
N ALA A 296 -14.64 -9.88 18.30
CA ALA A 296 -14.21 -9.39 17.00
C ALA A 296 -14.13 -10.52 15.98
N THR A 297 -14.59 -10.25 14.76
CA THR A 297 -14.63 -11.24 13.66
C THR A 297 -13.57 -10.91 12.63
N LEU A 298 -12.86 -11.94 12.16
CA LEU A 298 -11.87 -11.84 11.09
C LEU A 298 -12.53 -11.32 9.80
N LEU A 299 -11.88 -10.38 9.14
CA LEU A 299 -12.31 -9.89 7.84
C LEU A 299 -11.61 -10.64 6.71
N ASP A 300 -12.41 -11.09 5.74
CA ASP A 300 -11.90 -11.79 4.55
C ASP A 300 -11.26 -10.84 3.53
N ARG A 301 -11.57 -9.54 3.61
CA ARG A 301 -11.08 -8.48 2.72
C ARG A 301 -11.08 -7.14 3.44
N GLY A 302 -10.39 -6.16 2.84
CA GLY A 302 -10.46 -4.78 3.30
C GLY A 302 -11.86 -4.19 3.15
N GLU A 303 -12.25 -3.34 4.09
CA GLU A 303 -13.54 -2.66 4.08
C GLU A 303 -13.51 -1.37 4.89
N THR A 304 -14.49 -0.49 4.63
CA THR A 304 -14.64 0.79 5.32
C THR A 304 -16.01 0.87 5.97
N ARG A 305 -16.05 1.24 7.26
CA ARG A 305 -17.28 1.42 8.04
C ARG A 305 -17.34 2.83 8.63
N ALA A 306 -18.55 3.32 8.89
CA ALA A 306 -18.75 4.51 9.71
C ALA A 306 -18.83 4.10 11.18
N LEU A 307 -17.93 4.60 12.02
CA LEU A 307 -17.82 4.28 13.45
C LEU A 307 -17.86 5.55 14.30
N GLU A 308 -18.38 5.46 15.51
CA GLU A 308 -18.35 6.57 16.47
C GLU A 308 -16.93 6.76 17.02
N GLY A 309 -16.43 7.99 16.97
CA GLY A 309 -15.16 8.38 17.60
C GLY A 309 -15.32 9.60 18.49
N ASP A 310 -14.22 10.07 19.07
CA ASP A 310 -14.22 11.16 20.07
C ASP A 310 -14.82 12.48 19.55
N ALA A 311 -14.71 12.72 18.24
CA ALA A 311 -15.25 13.91 17.57
C ALA A 311 -16.52 13.62 16.74
N GLY A 312 -17.23 12.52 17.06
CA GLY A 312 -18.41 12.04 16.33
C GLY A 312 -18.11 10.93 15.33
N THR A 313 -19.11 10.59 14.53
CA THR A 313 -19.01 9.55 13.50
C THR A 313 -17.88 9.84 12.51
N GLN A 314 -17.00 8.87 12.28
CA GLN A 314 -15.91 8.95 11.32
C GLN A 314 -15.82 7.67 10.47
N SER A 315 -15.20 7.81 9.30
CA SER A 315 -14.88 6.68 8.43
C SER A 315 -13.69 5.92 9.02
N TRP A 316 -13.80 4.60 9.13
CA TRP A 316 -12.72 3.72 9.56
C TRP A 316 -12.47 2.64 8.52
N THR A 317 -11.22 2.53 8.06
CA THR A 317 -10.81 1.51 7.08
C THR A 317 -10.05 0.40 7.77
N PHE A 318 -10.59 -0.81 7.65
CA PHE A 318 -9.93 -2.06 7.98
C PHE A 318 -9.14 -2.51 6.76
N PRO A 319 -7.80 -2.61 6.83
CA PRO A 319 -7.00 -3.01 5.69
C PRO A 319 -7.22 -4.48 5.32
N SER A 320 -7.14 -4.79 4.04
CA SER A 320 -6.95 -6.17 3.56
C SER A 320 -5.55 -6.68 3.94
N ARG A 321 -5.28 -7.97 3.69
CA ARG A 321 -3.94 -8.53 3.98
C ARG A 321 -2.91 -7.90 3.05
N GLY A 322 -3.24 -7.77 1.76
CA GLY A 322 -2.40 -7.07 0.78
C GLY A 322 -2.15 -5.58 1.11
N GLU A 323 -3.14 -4.88 1.68
CA GLU A 323 -2.96 -3.48 2.12
C GLU A 323 -2.05 -3.38 3.36
N CYS A 324 -1.99 -4.40 4.22
CA CYS A 324 -1.02 -4.44 5.30
C CYS A 324 0.42 -4.47 4.75
N ASP A 325 0.68 -5.26 3.71
CA ASP A 325 2.01 -5.40 3.08
C ASP A 325 2.52 -4.12 2.43
N PHE A 326 1.63 -3.15 2.19
CA PHE A 326 2.02 -1.83 1.71
C PHE A 326 2.92 -1.13 2.74
N CYS A 327 2.55 -1.12 4.01
CA CYS A 327 3.38 -0.54 5.07
C CYS A 327 4.37 -1.55 5.64
N HIS A 328 3.94 -2.80 5.80
CA HIS A 328 4.73 -3.90 6.38
C HIS A 328 5.62 -4.56 5.32
N SER A 329 6.49 -3.76 4.69
CA SER A 329 7.38 -4.22 3.60
C SER A 329 8.75 -4.69 4.12
N ALA A 330 9.46 -5.44 3.29
CA ALA A 330 10.85 -5.85 3.57
C ALA A 330 11.78 -4.64 3.81
N ALA A 331 11.61 -3.57 3.03
CA ALA A 331 12.40 -2.34 3.19
C ALA A 331 12.18 -1.67 4.55
N ALA A 332 10.96 -1.79 5.11
CA ALA A 332 10.58 -1.25 6.39
C ALA A 332 10.74 -2.23 7.57
N GLY A 333 11.32 -3.42 7.36
CA GLY A 333 11.58 -4.39 8.42
C GLY A 333 10.36 -5.14 8.96
N TYR A 334 9.19 -4.98 8.32
CA TYR A 334 7.90 -5.59 8.68
C TYR A 334 7.29 -5.19 10.04
N THR A 335 8.01 -5.07 11.15
CA THR A 335 7.39 -4.99 12.50
C THR A 335 6.95 -3.59 12.95
N LEU A 336 7.24 -2.55 12.16
CA LEU A 336 6.84 -1.14 12.29
C LEU A 336 6.74 -0.62 13.73
N GLY A 337 7.80 0.04 14.20
CA GLY A 337 7.87 0.67 15.52
C GLY A 337 8.47 -0.22 16.61
N LEU A 338 8.68 -1.52 16.35
CA LEU A 338 9.58 -2.33 17.17
C LEU A 338 11.04 -2.03 16.82
N GLU A 339 11.47 -0.87 17.29
CA GLU A 339 12.82 -0.33 17.15
C GLU A 339 13.29 0.12 18.53
N SER A 340 14.55 -0.12 18.87
CA SER A 340 15.06 0.15 20.22
C SER A 340 14.87 1.61 20.65
N ALA A 341 15.04 2.59 19.76
CA ALA A 341 14.80 4.02 20.05
C ALA A 341 13.30 4.36 20.25
N GLN A 342 12.39 3.61 19.63
CA GLN A 342 10.95 3.74 19.87
C GLN A 342 10.52 3.14 21.21
N LEU A 343 11.21 2.09 21.65
CA LEU A 343 10.92 1.34 22.85
C LEU A 343 11.63 1.88 24.10
N ALA A 344 12.68 2.69 23.95
CA ALA A 344 13.40 3.34 25.04
C ALA A 344 12.51 4.36 25.77
N ARG A 345 11.81 3.89 26.78
CA ARG A 345 10.98 4.71 27.66
C ARG A 345 10.62 3.94 28.92
N ASP A 346 10.28 4.71 29.95
CA ASP A 346 9.64 4.17 31.13
C ASP A 346 8.16 3.85 30.84
N VAL A 347 7.69 2.71 31.36
CA VAL A 347 6.30 2.29 31.29
C VAL A 347 5.79 1.88 32.67
N THR A 348 4.47 2.00 32.87
CA THR A 348 3.84 1.55 34.11
C THR A 348 3.45 0.08 33.97
N GLY A 349 4.09 -0.78 34.77
CA GLY A 349 3.79 -2.20 34.84
C GLY A 349 2.40 -2.50 35.43
N PRO A 350 1.92 -3.76 35.31
CA PRO A 350 0.60 -4.14 35.81
C PRO A 350 0.39 -3.96 37.33
N ASP A 351 1.47 -3.91 38.10
CA ASP A 351 1.49 -3.66 39.54
C ASP A 351 1.57 -2.17 39.90
N GLY A 352 1.58 -1.29 38.90
CA GLY A 352 1.68 0.16 39.04
C GLY A 352 3.12 0.68 39.20
N GLN A 353 4.13 -0.19 39.11
CA GLN A 353 5.53 0.25 39.17
C GLN A 353 5.99 0.81 37.83
N VAL A 354 6.81 1.84 37.87
CA VAL A 354 7.47 2.37 36.68
C VAL A 354 8.75 1.56 36.44
N VAL A 355 8.89 1.02 35.24
CA VAL A 355 10.04 0.19 34.82
C VAL A 355 10.58 0.67 33.48
N ASP A 356 11.88 0.48 33.26
CA ASP A 356 12.48 0.61 31.94
C ASP A 356 11.92 -0.49 31.04
N GLN A 357 11.28 -0.09 29.93
CA GLN A 357 10.63 -1.04 29.04
C GLN A 357 11.61 -1.98 28.32
N LEU A 358 12.79 -1.49 27.93
CA LEU A 358 13.77 -2.31 27.21
C LEU A 358 14.38 -3.37 28.13
N GLU A 359 14.66 -3.01 29.38
CA GLU A 359 15.10 -3.95 30.41
C GLU A 359 14.01 -4.99 30.68
N ALA A 360 12.77 -4.56 30.92
CA ALA A 360 11.64 -5.45 31.19
C ALA A 360 11.35 -6.43 30.02
N LEU A 361 11.49 -5.97 28.77
CA LEU A 361 11.39 -6.85 27.59
C LEU A 361 12.60 -7.79 27.49
N GLY A 362 13.82 -7.31 27.77
CA GLY A 362 15.05 -8.08 27.73
C GLY A 362 15.15 -9.19 28.78
N GLU A 363 14.45 -9.07 29.91
CA GLU A 363 14.34 -10.15 30.90
C GLU A 363 13.47 -11.32 30.41
N ARG A 364 12.59 -11.07 29.43
CA ARG A 364 11.61 -12.04 28.94
C ARG A 364 11.88 -12.53 27.51
N LEU A 365 12.77 -11.86 26.78
CA LEU A 365 13.15 -12.18 25.41
C LEU A 365 14.66 -12.41 25.30
N LEU A 366 15.05 -13.33 24.41
CA LEU A 366 16.47 -13.54 24.08
C LEU A 366 16.90 -12.53 23.01
N LEU A 367 17.21 -11.31 23.44
CA LEU A 367 17.64 -10.21 22.56
C LEU A 367 19.11 -10.35 22.17
N VAL A 368 19.41 -10.29 20.87
CA VAL A 368 20.79 -10.40 20.35
C VAL A 368 21.10 -9.32 19.31
N PRO A 369 22.05 -8.40 19.57
CA PRO A 369 22.71 -8.19 20.86
C PRO A 369 21.71 -7.74 21.94
N ALA A 370 22.15 -7.78 23.21
CA ALA A 370 21.38 -7.13 24.27
C ALA A 370 21.21 -5.62 23.95
N PRO A 371 20.05 -5.02 24.26
CA PRO A 371 19.81 -3.60 24.02
C PRO A 371 20.93 -2.74 24.63
N GLN A 372 21.47 -1.82 23.83
CA GLN A 372 22.39 -0.80 24.30
C GLN A 372 21.59 0.48 24.46
N ASP A 373 21.48 1.00 25.69
CA ASP A 373 20.74 2.21 26.12
C ASP A 373 20.62 3.27 25.00
N PRO A 374 19.58 3.17 24.16
CA PRO A 374 19.52 3.94 22.93
C PRO A 374 18.84 5.27 23.22
N ALA A 375 19.27 6.33 22.54
CA ALA A 375 18.58 7.60 22.64
C ALA A 375 17.11 7.46 22.19
N PRO A 376 16.13 7.85 23.01
CA PRO A 376 14.72 7.70 22.67
C PRO A 376 14.34 8.63 21.52
N LEU A 377 13.41 8.18 20.67
CA LEU A 377 12.80 9.08 19.69
C LEU A 377 12.04 10.19 20.40
N PRO A 378 12.29 11.47 20.06
CA PRO A 378 11.58 12.57 20.71
C PRO A 378 10.10 12.58 20.40
N THR A 379 9.28 12.70 21.44
CA THR A 379 7.82 12.77 21.29
C THR A 379 7.38 14.09 20.65
N ALA A 380 6.24 14.05 19.94
CA ALA A 380 5.72 15.22 19.25
C ALA A 380 5.41 16.40 20.19
N ASP A 381 5.16 16.15 21.48
CA ASP A 381 4.80 17.10 22.54
C ASP A 381 5.94 17.39 23.53
N GLY A 382 7.11 16.75 23.39
CA GLY A 382 8.24 16.89 24.31
C GLY A 382 9.10 18.15 24.11
N ASP A 383 10.15 18.28 24.93
CA ASP A 383 11.02 19.48 24.97
C ASP A 383 12.24 19.42 24.02
N ALA A 384 12.39 18.35 23.23
CA ALA A 384 13.48 18.24 22.28
C ALA A 384 13.41 19.33 21.19
N PRO A 385 14.53 19.65 20.51
CA PRO A 385 14.53 20.58 19.38
C PRO A 385 13.48 20.24 18.35
N LEU A 386 12.86 21.28 17.76
CA LEU A 386 11.72 21.17 16.86
C LEU A 386 11.98 20.23 15.68
N GLU A 387 13.17 20.31 15.07
CA GLU A 387 13.58 19.40 14.00
C GLU A 387 13.58 17.94 14.45
N GLN A 388 14.09 17.64 15.64
CA GLN A 388 14.16 16.24 16.10
C GLN A 388 12.76 15.66 16.31
N ARG A 389 11.83 16.45 16.88
CA ARG A 389 10.42 16.06 17.04
C ARG A 389 9.74 15.85 15.69
N ALA A 390 9.90 16.79 14.76
CA ALA A 390 9.33 16.70 13.42
C ALA A 390 9.87 15.49 12.64
N ARG A 391 11.19 15.24 12.71
CA ARG A 391 11.82 14.08 12.05
C ARG A 391 11.41 12.75 12.69
N ALA A 392 11.21 12.70 14.01
CA ALA A 392 10.69 11.51 14.68
C ALA A 392 9.22 11.24 14.27
N TYR A 393 8.40 12.29 14.11
CA TYR A 393 7.06 12.16 13.56
C TYR A 393 7.06 11.61 12.13
N LEU A 394 7.93 12.13 11.24
CA LEU A 394 8.08 11.62 9.87
C LEU A 394 8.58 10.18 9.83
N HIS A 395 9.49 9.82 10.73
CA HIS A 395 9.97 8.44 10.86
C HIS A 395 8.83 7.49 11.19
N ALA A 396 8.02 7.81 12.19
CA ALA A 396 6.92 6.96 12.63
C ALA A 396 5.77 6.90 11.62
N ASN A 397 5.51 7.98 10.87
CA ASN A 397 4.31 8.11 10.04
C ASN A 397 4.52 8.06 8.53
N CYS A 398 5.76 8.14 8.05
CA CYS A 398 6.05 8.28 6.63
C CYS A 398 7.22 7.40 6.14
N SER A 399 8.21 7.12 6.98
CA SER A 399 9.43 6.43 6.54
C SER A 399 9.20 5.01 6.02
N GLN A 400 8.13 4.35 6.42
CA GLN A 400 7.80 2.99 5.96
C GLN A 400 7.64 2.95 4.44
N CYS A 401 7.12 4.04 3.87
CA CYS A 401 6.99 4.21 2.43
C CYS A 401 8.19 4.98 1.86
N HIS A 402 8.61 6.04 2.55
CA HIS A 402 9.64 6.98 2.09
C HIS A 402 11.01 6.63 2.67
N ARG A 403 11.60 5.59 2.12
CA ARG A 403 12.97 5.11 2.39
C ARG A 403 13.50 4.37 1.16
N PRO A 404 14.82 4.10 1.06
CA PRO A 404 15.36 3.23 0.01
C PRO A 404 14.60 1.91 -0.07
N ASP A 405 14.27 1.49 -1.29
CA ASP A 405 13.50 0.28 -1.62
C ASP A 405 12.07 0.22 -1.04
N GLY A 406 11.60 1.31 -0.42
CA GLY A 406 10.24 1.45 0.07
C GLY A 406 9.21 1.64 -1.05
N PRO A 407 7.91 1.39 -0.77
CA PRO A 407 6.83 1.53 -1.76
C PRO A 407 6.39 2.98 -2.01
N GLY A 408 6.87 3.95 -1.23
CA GLY A 408 6.55 5.37 -1.37
C GLY A 408 7.15 5.93 -2.65
N GLY A 409 6.36 5.87 -3.73
CA GLY A 409 6.81 6.03 -5.11
C GLY A 409 7.61 7.30 -5.45
N ARG A 410 6.96 8.25 -6.14
CA ARG A 410 7.59 9.11 -7.16
C ARG A 410 8.63 10.14 -6.65
N ALA A 411 8.71 10.38 -5.34
CA ALA A 411 9.73 11.22 -4.72
C ALA A 411 10.76 10.33 -4.01
N ARG A 412 12.04 10.46 -4.39
CA ARG A 412 13.16 9.68 -3.81
C ARG A 412 13.58 10.23 -2.44
N VAL A 413 12.63 10.43 -1.53
CA VAL A 413 12.89 10.95 -0.18
C VAL A 413 13.16 9.81 0.81
N ASP A 414 14.03 10.07 1.77
CA ASP A 414 14.31 9.17 2.89
C ASP A 414 13.98 9.87 4.21
N LEU A 415 12.88 9.45 4.83
CA LEU A 415 12.31 10.08 6.02
C LEU A 415 12.65 9.33 7.32
N ARG A 416 13.64 8.43 7.30
CA ARG A 416 14.10 7.76 8.51
C ARG A 416 14.74 8.75 9.47
N TYR A 417 14.52 8.58 10.78
CA TYR A 417 15.04 9.48 11.82
C TYR A 417 16.57 9.57 11.82
N THR A 418 17.26 8.51 11.41
CA THR A 418 18.72 8.46 11.37
C THR A 418 19.33 9.06 10.10
N THR A 419 18.53 9.32 9.05
CA THR A 419 19.03 9.87 7.77
C THR A 419 19.21 11.38 7.87
N PRO A 420 20.42 11.94 7.75
CA PRO A 420 20.64 13.38 7.78
C PRO A 420 19.74 14.13 6.78
N LEU A 421 19.25 15.32 7.13
CA LEU A 421 18.36 16.09 6.23
C LEU A 421 19.04 16.41 4.88
N SER A 422 20.36 16.60 4.87
CA SER A 422 21.15 16.80 3.64
C SER A 422 21.22 15.56 2.74
N GLU A 423 20.97 14.37 3.28
CA GLU A 423 20.93 13.09 2.54
C GLU A 423 19.48 12.64 2.26
N ALA A 424 18.49 13.23 2.91
CA ALA A 424 17.08 12.84 2.85
C ALA A 424 16.41 13.15 1.49
N LEU A 425 17.06 13.92 0.62
CA LEU A 425 16.53 14.37 -0.68
C LEU A 425 15.15 15.05 -0.54
N LEU A 426 14.99 15.83 0.53
CA LEU A 426 13.75 16.49 0.92
C LEU A 426 13.83 18.03 0.79
N CYS A 427 14.91 18.62 1.30
CA CYS A 427 15.01 20.08 1.44
C CYS A 427 15.34 20.76 0.11
N ASP A 428 14.54 21.75 -0.28
CA ASP A 428 14.59 22.51 -1.53
C ASP A 428 14.63 21.64 -2.81
N GLU A 429 14.13 20.40 -2.70
CA GLU A 429 14.02 19.49 -3.84
C GLU A 429 12.73 19.75 -4.62
N PRO A 430 12.77 19.79 -5.96
CA PRO A 430 11.58 20.00 -6.78
C PRO A 430 10.67 18.75 -6.81
N PRO A 431 9.34 18.92 -6.90
CA PRO A 431 8.44 17.80 -7.09
C PRO A 431 8.69 17.05 -8.40
N ARG A 432 8.56 15.73 -8.34
CA ARG A 432 8.60 14.84 -9.52
C ARG A 432 7.21 14.39 -9.98
N ALA A 433 6.18 14.65 -9.19
CA ALA A 433 4.85 14.09 -9.39
C ALA A 433 3.73 15.06 -8.99
N GLY A 434 3.58 16.11 -9.79
CA GLY A 434 2.63 17.19 -9.53
C GLY A 434 3.07 18.10 -8.38
N ASP A 435 2.64 19.34 -8.45
CA ASP A 435 2.97 20.44 -7.53
C ASP A 435 1.73 20.94 -6.77
N LEU A 436 0.57 20.28 -6.92
CA LEU A 436 -0.72 20.70 -6.34
C LEU A 436 -1.10 22.14 -6.73
N ASP A 437 -0.66 22.59 -7.91
CA ASP A 437 -0.82 23.97 -8.40
C ASP A 437 -0.16 25.02 -7.48
N ILE A 438 0.78 24.61 -6.62
CA ILE A 438 1.55 25.50 -5.75
C ILE A 438 2.70 26.12 -6.56
N PRO A 439 2.75 27.46 -6.71
CA PRO A 439 3.82 28.12 -7.45
C PRO A 439 5.18 27.88 -6.82
N ASP A 440 6.16 27.46 -7.62
CA ASP A 440 7.53 27.15 -7.18
C ASP A 440 7.57 26.17 -6.00
N ALA A 441 6.68 25.17 -6.02
CA ALA A 441 6.62 24.14 -5.00
C ALA A 441 7.97 23.42 -4.80
N ARG A 442 8.25 23.08 -3.55
CA ARG A 442 9.33 22.17 -3.14
C ARG A 442 8.76 21.05 -2.31
N LEU A 443 9.48 19.93 -2.21
CA LEU A 443 9.13 18.88 -1.25
C LEU A 443 9.12 19.46 0.17
N LEU A 444 10.15 20.24 0.51
CA LEU A 444 10.23 21.12 1.67
C LEU A 444 10.92 22.42 1.26
N ALA A 445 10.26 23.57 1.38
CA ALA A 445 10.84 24.89 1.16
C ALA A 445 11.21 25.53 2.52
N PRO A 446 12.50 25.79 2.81
CA PRO A 446 12.91 26.43 4.06
C PRO A 446 12.16 27.75 4.30
N GLY A 447 11.60 27.89 5.50
CA GLY A 447 10.90 29.09 5.96
C GLY A 447 9.48 29.26 5.37
N ASP A 448 9.05 28.37 4.48
CA ASP A 448 7.81 28.54 3.72
C ASP A 448 6.95 27.25 3.67
N PRO A 449 6.11 27.03 4.68
CA PRO A 449 5.16 25.92 4.68
C PRO A 449 4.19 25.95 3.49
N ALA A 450 3.81 27.14 3.00
CA ALA A 450 2.85 27.28 1.90
C ALA A 450 3.42 26.81 0.55
N ARG A 451 4.74 26.90 0.35
CA ARG A 451 5.44 26.31 -0.81
C ARG A 451 5.90 24.86 -0.60
N SER A 452 5.65 24.28 0.57
CA SER A 452 6.14 22.95 0.94
C SER A 452 5.07 21.87 0.72
N LEU A 453 5.34 20.94 -0.19
CA LEU A 453 4.44 19.81 -0.48
C LEU A 453 4.29 18.86 0.70
N LEU A 454 5.31 18.73 1.55
CA LEU A 454 5.20 17.96 2.79
C LEU A 454 4.05 18.49 3.66
N SER A 455 3.97 19.81 3.85
CA SER A 455 2.87 20.45 4.59
C SER A 455 1.53 20.27 3.86
N ALA A 456 1.49 20.61 2.57
CA ALA A 456 0.26 20.56 1.78
C ALA A 456 -0.36 19.16 1.72
N ARG A 457 0.45 18.10 1.57
CA ARG A 457 -0.04 16.72 1.44
C ARG A 457 -0.52 16.12 2.76
N VAL A 458 0.13 16.43 3.89
CA VAL A 458 -0.33 15.97 5.21
C VAL A 458 -1.66 16.62 5.61
N ARG A 459 -1.94 17.83 5.10
CA ARG A 459 -3.21 18.55 5.27
C ARG A 459 -4.27 18.23 4.22
N SER A 460 -3.92 17.48 3.17
CA SER A 460 -4.84 17.12 2.10
C SER A 460 -5.66 15.88 2.45
N LEU A 461 -6.87 15.80 1.90
CA LEU A 461 -7.69 14.59 1.88
C LEU A 461 -7.86 14.12 0.43
N GLY A 462 -8.41 12.92 0.23
CA GLY A 462 -8.61 12.36 -1.10
C GLY A 462 -7.30 11.85 -1.73
N THR A 463 -7.16 12.00 -3.04
CA THR A 463 -6.09 11.34 -3.83
C THR A 463 -4.69 11.94 -3.64
N THR A 464 -4.58 13.11 -3.05
CA THR A 464 -3.30 13.81 -2.83
C THR A 464 -2.77 13.69 -1.41
N ARG A 465 -3.54 13.08 -0.49
CA ARG A 465 -3.21 12.94 0.92
C ARG A 465 -1.95 12.12 1.15
N MET A 466 -1.25 12.40 2.25
CA MET A 466 -0.20 11.55 2.80
C MET A 466 -0.36 11.40 4.32
N PRO A 467 -0.29 10.18 4.88
CA PRO A 467 -0.21 8.89 4.17
C PRO A 467 -1.53 8.57 3.42
N PRO A 468 -1.46 7.79 2.32
CA PRO A 468 -2.64 7.43 1.52
C PRO A 468 -3.49 6.31 2.14
N VAL A 469 -2.94 5.62 3.15
CA VAL A 469 -3.55 4.49 3.84
C VAL A 469 -3.53 4.70 5.34
N GLY A 470 -4.46 4.06 6.06
CA GLY A 470 -4.49 4.04 7.52
C GLY A 470 -5.04 5.30 8.19
N SER A 471 -5.53 6.28 7.41
CA SER A 471 -6.20 7.47 7.93
C SER A 471 -7.18 8.07 6.92
N THR A 472 -8.25 8.67 7.43
CA THR A 472 -9.31 9.39 6.73
C THR A 472 -9.42 10.85 7.15
N ARG A 473 -8.69 11.27 8.20
CA ARG A 473 -8.69 12.64 8.75
C ARG A 473 -7.31 13.28 8.65
N VAL A 474 -7.24 14.59 8.91
CA VAL A 474 -5.96 15.30 9.05
C VAL A 474 -5.45 15.15 10.48
N ASP A 475 -4.18 14.80 10.64
CA ASP A 475 -3.48 14.93 11.93
C ASP A 475 -3.08 16.39 12.11
N GLU A 476 -3.93 17.18 12.77
CA GLU A 476 -3.68 18.61 12.94
C GLU A 476 -2.45 18.91 13.81
N GLU A 477 -2.16 18.07 14.80
CA GLU A 477 -0.99 18.23 15.67
C GLU A 477 0.30 17.89 14.91
N GLY A 478 0.30 16.75 14.20
CA GLY A 478 1.39 16.36 13.31
C GLY A 478 1.64 17.39 12.20
N ALA A 479 0.59 17.88 11.55
CA ALA A 479 0.69 18.90 10.52
C ALA A 479 1.24 20.23 11.07
N ALA A 480 0.78 20.66 12.25
CA ALA A 480 1.27 21.87 12.89
C ALA A 480 2.76 21.76 13.30
N LEU A 481 3.17 20.57 13.77
CA LEU A 481 4.58 20.28 14.08
C LEU A 481 5.47 20.42 12.84
N LEU A 482 5.04 19.87 11.70
CA LEU A 482 5.75 19.99 10.44
C LEU A 482 5.81 21.44 9.94
N ASP A 483 4.70 22.18 10.00
CA ASP A 483 4.66 23.59 9.61
C ASP A 483 5.61 24.44 10.47
N ALA A 484 5.61 24.22 11.78
CA ALA A 484 6.50 24.92 12.70
C ALA A 484 7.97 24.62 12.36
N TRP A 485 8.30 23.36 12.10
CA TRP A 485 9.67 22.98 11.70
C TRP A 485 10.08 23.65 10.39
N ILE A 486 9.25 23.57 9.36
CA ILE A 486 9.53 24.18 8.06
C ILE A 486 9.74 25.69 8.21
N ALA A 487 8.86 26.38 8.95
CA ALA A 487 8.96 27.81 9.20
C ALA A 487 10.22 28.20 9.99
N SER A 488 10.81 27.27 10.75
CA SER A 488 12.04 27.52 11.53
C SER A 488 13.33 27.39 10.71
N LEU A 489 13.27 26.87 9.49
CA LEU A 489 14.44 26.66 8.64
C LEU A 489 14.78 27.91 7.84
N ASP A 490 15.96 28.47 8.03
CA ASP A 490 16.45 29.58 7.21
C ASP A 490 17.01 29.11 5.85
N ALA A 491 17.59 27.91 5.80
CA ALA A 491 18.19 27.30 4.63
C ALA A 491 18.23 25.77 4.80
N CYS A 492 18.56 25.06 3.72
CA CYS A 492 18.82 23.62 3.80
C CYS A 492 20.17 23.36 4.49
N PRO A 493 20.25 22.33 5.37
CA PRO A 493 21.53 21.90 5.93
C PRO A 493 22.48 21.41 4.83
N GLU A 494 23.78 21.63 5.04
CA GLU A 494 24.85 21.12 4.15
C GLU A 494 25.05 19.61 4.26
#